data_AF-A0A8E2JHK4-F1
#
_entry.id   AF-A0A8E2JHK4-F1
#
_cell.length_a   1.000
_cell.length_b   1.000
_cell.length_c   1.000
_cell.angle_alpha   90.00
_cell.angle_beta   90.00
_cell.angle_gamma   90.00
#
_symmetry.space_group_name_H-M   'P 1'
#
loop_
_entity.id
_entity.type
_entity.pdbx_description
1 polymer ?
#
loop_
_entity_poly.entity_id
_entity_poly.type
_entity_poly.pdbx_seq_one_letter_code
_entity_poly.pdbx_strand_id
1 'polypeptide(L)'
;NLAGVLSRQGKYKEAESINRQTLARYEKVLGAEHPDTLTSVYCLAYLLANQHRYDEAAPLYERTCAGYRKVLGNDHPSTHACLEHYSEMRASREEYCNKVVLAKTPS
;
A
#
# COMPACT_ATOMS: atom_id res chain seq x y z
N ASN A 1 9.57 12.14 -0.37
CA ASN A 1 8.22 12.53 -0.84
C ASN A 1 7.42 13.18 0.28
N LEU A 2 6.73 14.29 -0.03
CA LEU A 2 5.90 15.06 0.91
C LEU A 2 4.84 14.20 1.60
N ALA A 3 4.24 13.24 0.88
CA ALA A 3 3.27 12.31 1.45
C ALA A 3 3.85 11.42 2.57
N GLY A 4 5.11 11.00 2.46
CA GLY A 4 5.79 10.22 3.50
C GLY A 4 6.05 11.04 4.77
N VAL A 5 6.32 12.34 4.62
CA VAL A 5 6.48 13.28 5.74
C VAL A 5 5.13 13.51 6.44
N LEU A 6 4.06 13.71 5.66
CA LEU A 6 2.70 13.91 6.18
C LEU A 6 2.16 12.66 6.90
N SER A 7 2.45 11.46 6.38
CA SER A 7 2.10 10.19 7.05
C SER A 7 2.74 10.10 8.44
N ARG A 8 4.02 10.48 8.57
CA ARG A 8 4.74 10.46 9.86
C ARG A 8 4.21 11.49 10.86
N GLN A 9 3.52 12.53 10.39
CA GLN A 9 2.87 13.56 11.21
C GLN A 9 1.39 13.23 11.51
N GLY A 10 0.91 12.05 11.14
CA GLY A 10 -0.50 11.66 11.34
C GLY A 10 -1.49 12.35 10.39
N LYS A 11 -1.01 13.10 9.39
CA LYS A 11 -1.83 13.80 8.39
C LYS A 11 -2.20 12.86 7.23
N TYR A 12 -2.82 11.74 7.58
CA TYR A 12 -3.12 10.66 6.64
C TYR A 12 -4.05 11.07 5.51
N LYS A 13 -5.07 11.90 5.78
CA LYS A 13 -6.04 12.36 4.76
C LYS A 13 -5.40 13.24 3.68
N GLU A 14 -4.53 14.17 4.08
CA GLU A 14 -3.78 15.02 3.15
C GLU A 14 -2.81 14.19 2.30
N ALA A 15 -2.07 13.28 2.95
CA ALA A 15 -1.18 12.35 2.28
C ALA A 15 -1.91 11.47 1.26
N GLU A 16 -3.10 10.97 1.60
CA GLU A 16 -3.90 10.13 0.71
C GLU A 16 -4.38 10.91 -0.52
N SER A 17 -4.92 12.11 -0.31
CA SER A 17 -5.37 12.97 -1.40
C SER A 17 -4.25 13.28 -2.39
N ILE A 18 -3.05 13.63 -1.89
CA ILE A 18 -1.88 13.90 -2.72
C ILE A 18 -1.43 12.64 -3.48
N ASN A 19 -1.39 11.47 -2.83
CA ASN A 19 -1.02 10.22 -3.51
C ASN A 19 -2.02 9.87 -4.62
N ARG A 20 -3.32 9.97 -4.36
CA ARG A 20 -4.37 9.65 -5.37
C ARG A 20 -4.29 10.60 -6.57
N GLN A 21 -4.10 11.90 -6.34
CA GLN A 21 -3.92 12.86 -7.43
C GLN A 21 -2.65 12.60 -8.24
N THR A 22 -1.55 12.27 -7.57
CA THR A 22 -0.27 11.95 -8.21
C THR A 22 -0.39 10.68 -9.04
N LEU A 23 -1.02 9.64 -8.49
CA LEU A 23 -1.25 8.37 -9.18
C LEU A 23 -2.06 8.58 -10.47
N ALA A 24 -3.16 9.33 -10.41
CA ALA A 24 -3.98 9.60 -11.60
C ALA A 24 -3.19 10.33 -12.71
N ARG A 25 -2.27 11.22 -12.34
CA ARG A 25 -1.39 11.90 -13.31
C ARG A 25 -0.37 10.93 -13.90
N TYR A 26 0.27 10.11 -13.08
CA TYR A 26 1.27 9.14 -13.56
C TYR A 26 0.66 8.04 -14.42
N GLU A 27 -0.52 7.53 -14.07
CA GLU A 27 -1.24 6.56 -14.93
C GLU A 27 -1.53 7.14 -16.31
N LYS A 28 -1.91 8.43 -16.38
CA LYS A 28 -2.20 9.11 -17.65
C LYS A 28 -0.94 9.40 -18.48
N VAL A 29 0.16 9.79 -17.84
CA VAL A 29 1.37 10.28 -18.54
C VAL A 29 2.37 9.15 -18.81
N LEU A 30 2.58 8.27 -17.83
CA LEU A 30 3.62 7.25 -17.85
C LEU A 30 3.05 5.84 -18.12
N GLY A 31 1.75 5.65 -17.87
CA GLY A 31 1.08 4.35 -17.98
C GLY A 31 1.09 3.57 -16.66
N ALA A 32 0.24 2.53 -16.61
CA ALA A 32 -0.07 1.80 -15.39
C ALA A 32 1.08 0.94 -14.84
N GLU A 33 2.02 0.51 -15.70
CA GLU A 33 3.14 -0.36 -15.34
C GLU A 33 4.46 0.40 -15.17
N HIS A 34 4.49 1.72 -15.37
CA HIS A 34 5.72 2.49 -15.20
C HIS A 34 6.22 2.42 -13.74
N PRO A 35 7.53 2.26 -13.48
CA PRO A 35 8.07 2.15 -12.12
C PRO A 35 7.62 3.28 -11.17
N ASP A 36 7.54 4.52 -11.65
CA ASP A 36 7.06 5.66 -10.84
C ASP A 36 5.55 5.60 -10.54
N THR A 37 4.75 5.08 -11.48
CA THR A 37 3.33 4.82 -11.26
C THR A 37 3.17 3.75 -10.20
N LEU A 38 3.90 2.64 -10.32
CA LEU A 38 3.91 1.55 -9.33
C LEU A 38 4.37 2.04 -7.95
N THR A 39 5.39 2.90 -7.89
CA THR A 39 5.84 3.53 -6.65
C THR A 39 4.75 4.36 -5.99
N SER A 40 3.94 5.06 -6.79
CA SER A 40 2.81 5.83 -6.26
C SER A 40 1.67 4.94 -5.76
N VAL A 41 1.38 3.83 -6.43
CA VAL A 41 0.42 2.82 -5.95
C VAL A 41 0.90 2.22 -4.62
N TYR A 42 2.18 1.85 -4.53
CA TYR A 42 2.81 1.34 -3.32
C TYR A 42 2.67 2.30 -2.14
N CYS A 43 3.00 3.58 -2.34
CA CYS A 43 2.89 4.59 -1.29
C CYS A 43 1.45 4.74 -0.78
N LEU A 44 0.46 4.67 -1.68
CA LEU A 44 -0.95 4.69 -1.28
C LEU A 44 -1.33 3.43 -0.49
N ALA A 45 -0.90 2.24 -0.93
CA ALA A 45 -1.15 0.98 -0.24
C ALA A 45 -0.59 1.00 1.19
N TYR A 46 0.66 1.44 1.34
CA TYR A 46 1.34 1.56 2.63
C TYR A 46 0.64 2.55 3.58
N LEU A 47 0.20 3.69 3.06
CA LEU A 47 -0.55 4.68 3.82
C LEU A 47 -1.90 4.14 4.34
N LEU A 48 -2.59 3.35 3.53
CA LEU A 48 -3.87 2.73 3.89
C LEU A 48 -3.68 1.61 4.92
N ALA A 49 -2.63 0.80 4.77
CA ALA A 49 -2.27 -0.24 5.72
C ALA A 49 -1.96 0.33 7.12
N ASN A 50 -1.23 1.46 7.19
CA ASN A 50 -0.97 2.17 8.45
C ASN A 50 -2.22 2.74 9.13
N GLN A 51 -3.34 2.86 8.40
CA GLN A 51 -4.64 3.24 8.94
C GLN A 51 -5.55 2.03 9.20
N HIS A 52 -5.00 0.81 9.18
CA HIS A 52 -5.74 -0.45 9.29
C HIS A 52 -6.83 -0.65 8.23
N ARG A 53 -6.77 0.08 7.11
CA ARG A 53 -7.68 -0.04 5.97
C ARG A 53 -7.20 -1.13 5.02
N TYR A 54 -7.09 -2.35 5.57
CA TYR A 54 -6.45 -3.47 4.88
C TYR A 54 -7.19 -3.91 3.62
N ASP A 55 -8.52 -3.82 3.60
CA ASP A 55 -9.33 -4.19 2.44
C ASP A 55 -9.08 -3.26 1.24
N GLU A 56 -8.73 -1.99 1.49
CA GLU A 56 -8.35 -1.04 0.44
C GLU A 56 -6.87 -1.15 0.07
N ALA A 57 -6.00 -1.48 1.02
CA ALA A 57 -4.57 -1.61 0.80
C ALA A 57 -4.20 -2.87 -0.01
N ALA A 58 -4.85 -4.00 0.26
CA ALA A 58 -4.53 -5.30 -0.35
C ALA A 58 -4.52 -5.29 -1.89
N PRO A 59 -5.57 -4.83 -2.60
CA PRO A 59 -5.55 -4.83 -4.07
C PRO A 59 -4.46 -3.91 -4.66
N LEU A 60 -4.09 -2.84 -3.94
CA LEU A 60 -3.01 -1.95 -4.38
C LEU A 60 -1.63 -2.59 -4.21
N TYR A 61 -1.41 -3.31 -3.11
CA TYR A 61 -0.20 -4.11 -2.95
C TYR A 61 -0.09 -5.20 -4.00
N GLU A 62 -1.16 -5.96 -4.24
CA GLU A 62 -1.18 -7.02 -5.26
C GLU A 62 -0.79 -6.48 -6.65
N ARG A 63 -1.44 -5.37 -7.05
CA ARG A 63 -1.12 -4.69 -8.30
C ARG A 63 0.35 -4.26 -8.36
N THR A 64 0.83 -3.62 -7.30
CA THR A 64 2.20 -3.09 -7.24
C THR A 64 3.23 -4.21 -7.30
N CYS A 65 3.09 -5.24 -6.46
CA CYS A 65 4.09 -6.29 -6.37
C CYS A 65 4.12 -7.13 -7.66
N ALA A 66 2.96 -7.36 -8.30
CA ALA A 66 2.90 -7.97 -9.61
C ALA A 66 3.59 -7.10 -10.68
N GLY A 67 3.35 -5.78 -10.66
CA GLY A 67 3.99 -4.83 -11.57
C GLY A 67 5.50 -4.75 -11.38
N TYR A 68 6.00 -4.60 -10.16
CA TYR A 68 7.43 -4.57 -9.88
C TYR A 68 8.12 -5.87 -10.29
N ARG A 69 7.51 -7.01 -9.99
CA ARG A 69 8.04 -8.30 -10.44
C ARG A 69 8.16 -8.37 -11.97
N LYS A 70 7.17 -7.87 -12.70
CA LYS A 70 7.17 -7.86 -14.17
C LYS A 70 8.21 -6.90 -14.76
N VAL A 71 8.35 -5.71 -14.18
CA VAL A 71 9.12 -4.59 -14.75
C VAL A 71 10.56 -4.56 -14.25
N LEU A 72 10.79 -4.87 -12.97
CA LEU A 72 12.08 -4.79 -12.30
C LEU A 72 12.70 -6.15 -12.01
N GLY A 73 11.90 -7.22 -12.02
CA GLY A 73 12.33 -8.58 -11.68
C GLY A 73 12.14 -8.94 -10.20
N ASN A 74 12.31 -10.23 -9.89
CA ASN A 74 12.11 -10.77 -8.54
C ASN A 74 13.15 -10.27 -7.53
N ASP A 75 14.41 -10.16 -7.96
CA ASP A 75 15.55 -9.84 -7.06
C ASP A 75 15.72 -8.33 -6.82
N HIS A 76 14.83 -7.51 -7.41
CA HIS A 76 14.91 -6.06 -7.25
C HIS A 76 14.48 -5.64 -5.83
N PRO A 77 15.23 -4.75 -5.15
CA PRO A 77 14.91 -4.30 -3.79
C PRO A 77 13.47 -3.80 -3.61
N SER A 78 12.93 -3.06 -4.60
CA SER A 78 11.53 -2.59 -4.56
C SER A 78 10.51 -3.73 -4.64
N THR A 79 10.82 -4.81 -5.38
CA THR A 79 9.97 -6.00 -5.43
C THR A 79 9.96 -6.69 -4.07
N HIS A 80 11.14 -6.87 -3.46
CA HIS A 80 11.26 -7.45 -2.12
C HIS A 80 10.51 -6.63 -1.06
N ALA A 81 10.75 -5.32 -1.00
CA ALA A 81 10.08 -4.43 -0.04
C ALA A 81 8.55 -4.40 -0.24
N CYS A 82 8.06 -4.54 -1.47
CA CYS A 82 6.62 -4.65 -1.72
C CYS A 82 6.05 -5.95 -1.13
N LEU A 83 6.71 -7.08 -1.38
CA LEU A 83 6.26 -8.39 -0.90
C LEU A 83 6.32 -8.48 0.63
N GLU A 84 7.37 -7.96 1.24
CA GLU A 84 7.55 -7.89 2.70
C GLU A 84 6.40 -7.10 3.33
N HIS A 85 6.20 -5.84 2.94
CA HIS A 85 5.14 -5.02 3.51
C HIS A 85 3.73 -5.57 3.21
N TYR A 86 3.54 -6.22 2.06
CA TYR A 86 2.27 -6.89 1.77
C TYR A 86 2.03 -8.06 2.75
N SER A 87 3.06 -8.86 3.02
CA SER A 87 2.99 -9.97 3.97
C SER A 87 2.73 -9.50 5.40
N GLU A 88 3.39 -8.43 5.84
CA GLU A 88 3.18 -7.80 7.15
C GLU A 88 1.75 -7.27 7.31
N MET A 89 1.24 -6.60 6.27
CA MET A 89 -0.14 -6.13 6.24
C MET A 89 -1.13 -7.30 6.33
N ARG A 90 -0.86 -8.43 5.64
CA ARG A 90 -1.72 -9.63 5.68
C ARG A 90 -1.75 -10.23 7.08
N ALA A 91 -0.59 -10.36 7.73
CA ALA A 91 -0.50 -10.84 9.11
C ALA A 91 -1.23 -9.91 10.08
N SER A 92 -1.05 -8.59 9.92
CA SER A 92 -1.72 -7.59 10.77
C SER A 92 -3.23 -7.58 10.59
N ARG A 93 -3.73 -7.83 9.36
CA ARG A 93 -5.16 -7.99 9.07
C ARG A 93 -5.74 -9.20 9.79
N GLU A 94 -5.04 -10.32 9.75
CA GLU A 94 -5.46 -11.56 10.40
C GLU A 94 -5.50 -11.39 11.93
N GLU A 95 -4.45 -10.81 12.52
CA GLU A 95 -4.43 -10.52 13.96
C GLU A 95 -5.55 -9.57 14.38
N TYR A 96 -5.78 -8.50 13.60
CA TYR A 96 -6.87 -7.56 13.86
C TYR A 96 -8.24 -8.24 13.78
N CYS A 97 -8.47 -9.06 12.75
CA CYS A 97 -9.71 -9.83 12.60
C CYS A 97 -9.92 -10.77 13.79
N ASN A 98 -8.89 -11.51 14.18
CA ASN A 98 -8.94 -12.44 15.32
C ASN A 98 -9.27 -11.71 16.63
N LYS A 99 -8.66 -10.55 16.90
CA LYS A 99 -8.99 -9.73 18.09
C LYS A 99 -10.44 -9.23 18.06
N VAL A 100 -10.92 -8.76 16.91
CA VAL A 100 -12.30 -8.27 16.76
C VAL A 100 -13.32 -9.40 16.91
N VAL A 101 -13.03 -10.60 16.41
CA VAL A 101 -13.89 -11.78 16.56
C VAL A 101 -13.93 -12.24 18.01
N LEU A 102 -12.77 -12.34 18.69
CA LEU A 102 -12.69 -12.70 20.11
C LEU A 102 -13.40 -11.69 21.02
N ALA A 103 -13.38 -10.40 20.66
CA ALA A 103 -14.12 -9.37 21.40
C ALA A 103 -15.66 -9.47 21.25
N LYS A 104 -16.16 -10.29 20.31
CA LYS A 104 -17.59 -10.42 19.99
C LYS A 104 -18.21 -11.75 20.42
N THR A 105 -17.44 -12.68 20.98
CA THR A 105 -17.98 -13.92 21.55
C THR A 105 -18.38 -13.69 23.00
N PRO A 106 -19.68 -13.70 23.36
CA PRO A 106 -20.08 -13.70 24.76
C PRO A 106 -19.68 -15.04 25.42
N SER A 107 -19.14 -14.94 26.63
CA SER A 107 -18.77 -16.05 27.52
C SER A 107 -19.93 -16.97 27.87
#